data_AF-A0A126RV24-F1
#
_entry.id   AF-A0A126RV24-F1
#
_cell.length_a   1.000
_cell.length_b   1.000
_cell.length_c   1.000
_cell.angle_alpha   90.00
_cell.angle_beta   90.00
_cell.angle_gamma   90.00
#
_symmetry.space_group_name_H-M   'P 1'
#
loop_
_entity.id
_entity.type
_entity.pdbx_description
1 polymer ?
#
loop_
_entity_poly.entity_id
_entity_poly.type
_entity_poly.pdbx_seq_one_letter_code
_entity_poly.pdbx_strand_id
1 'polypeptide(L)'
;MSATDLLRQVGRSVRRFRFLIAAAGAVGLASLALAADVHVPDETVRAALRARLPRTPVDAVDCTKIRGLCEIVAGANLFYVDPGARFLVIGRVYDMQTRQDLTAARLLEMNPDMLVGAAASANAAAGATRSHAGQPGLASAGKAAAASGQGARSLSLAKLGEDGAIIWGNRKGPRITVFSDFRCGYCRALSKVLREMNVQVVERPISVLGSRALADRVYCAKNRERALHAAYAGEPLKETPDCDTSGLDANEAFAREHGLNGTPVIVRGDGAVLEGYRPRAVLEKWLKESRS
;
A
#
# COMPACT_ATOMS: atom_id res chain seq x y z
N MET A 1 -11.11 -78.90 -56.29
CA MET A 1 -11.79 -77.59 -56.11
C MET A 1 -10.71 -76.61 -55.65
N SER A 2 -9.81 -76.26 -56.57
CA SER A 2 -9.76 -75.10 -57.48
C SER A 2 -9.17 -73.85 -56.82
N ALA A 3 -7.97 -73.47 -57.29
CA ALA A 3 -7.14 -72.33 -56.86
C ALA A 3 -7.79 -70.95 -57.08
N THR A 4 -9.05 -70.93 -57.51
CA THR A 4 -9.87 -69.73 -57.77
C THR A 4 -10.66 -69.26 -56.54
N ASP A 5 -10.88 -70.11 -55.52
CA ASP A 5 -11.65 -69.73 -54.31
C ASP A 5 -10.80 -69.05 -53.22
N LEU A 6 -9.51 -69.35 -53.15
CA LEU A 6 -8.57 -68.72 -52.20
C LEU A 6 -8.31 -67.23 -52.50
N LEU A 7 -8.43 -66.81 -53.77
CA LEU A 7 -8.25 -65.41 -54.17
C LEU A 7 -9.48 -64.52 -53.87
N ARG A 8 -10.68 -65.10 -53.71
CA ARG A 8 -11.89 -64.35 -53.33
C ARG A 8 -11.99 -64.08 -51.83
N GLN A 9 -11.39 -64.92 -51.00
CA GLN A 9 -11.47 -64.80 -49.53
C GLN A 9 -10.49 -63.76 -48.98
N VAL A 10 -9.35 -63.54 -49.65
CA VAL A 10 -8.36 -62.51 -49.26
C VAL A 10 -8.82 -61.09 -49.64
N GLY A 11 -9.52 -60.91 -50.76
CA GLY A 11 -9.99 -59.59 -51.23
C GLY A 11 -11.12 -58.95 -50.40
N ARG A 12 -11.92 -59.77 -49.68
CA ARG A 12 -13.00 -59.26 -48.80
C ARG A 12 -12.50 -58.82 -47.41
N SER A 13 -11.39 -59.37 -46.93
CA SER A 13 -10.84 -59.04 -45.60
C SER A 13 -10.07 -57.71 -45.60
N VAL A 14 -9.38 -57.39 -46.71
CA VAL A 14 -8.61 -56.13 -46.85
C VAL A 14 -9.51 -54.90 -47.00
N ARG A 15 -10.73 -55.06 -47.51
CA ARG A 15 -11.67 -53.93 -47.71
C ARG A 15 -12.39 -53.53 -46.42
N ARG A 16 -12.63 -54.45 -45.48
CA ARG A 16 -13.19 -54.12 -44.15
C ARG A 16 -12.15 -53.49 -43.22
N PHE A 17 -10.87 -53.89 -43.35
CA PHE A 17 -9.80 -53.33 -42.51
C PHE A 17 -9.39 -51.90 -42.91
N ARG A 18 -9.59 -51.52 -44.18
CA ARG A 18 -9.39 -50.11 -44.63
C ARG A 18 -10.47 -49.14 -44.14
N PHE A 19 -11.68 -49.62 -43.83
CA PHE A 19 -12.73 -48.76 -43.27
C PHE A 19 -12.63 -48.59 -41.74
N LEU A 20 -11.91 -49.45 -41.02
CA LEU A 20 -11.69 -49.28 -39.57
C LEU A 20 -10.44 -48.44 -39.24
N ILE A 21 -9.46 -48.35 -40.14
CA ILE A 21 -8.31 -47.43 -39.95
C ILE A 21 -8.67 -45.98 -40.34
N ALA A 22 -9.66 -45.78 -41.23
CA ALA A 22 -10.18 -44.43 -41.52
C ALA A 22 -11.04 -43.84 -40.39
N ALA A 23 -11.55 -44.65 -39.46
CA ALA A 23 -12.27 -44.18 -38.28
C ALA A 23 -11.38 -43.94 -37.05
N ALA A 24 -10.21 -44.61 -36.96
CA ALA A 24 -9.25 -44.38 -35.87
C ALA A 24 -8.30 -43.19 -36.14
N GLY A 25 -8.11 -42.79 -37.41
CA GLY A 25 -7.32 -41.60 -37.77
C GLY A 25 -8.03 -40.26 -37.52
N ALA A 26 -9.34 -40.26 -37.27
CA ALA A 26 -10.13 -39.04 -37.08
C ALA A 26 -10.35 -38.65 -35.61
N VAL A 27 -9.96 -39.49 -34.64
CA VAL A 27 -10.16 -39.22 -33.19
C VAL A 27 -8.85 -38.83 -32.49
N GLY A 28 -7.70 -38.98 -33.15
CA GLY A 28 -6.37 -38.74 -32.54
C GLY A 28 -5.76 -37.34 -32.69
N LEU A 29 -6.45 -36.37 -33.30
CA LEU A 29 -5.88 -35.04 -33.62
C LEU A 29 -6.69 -33.84 -33.08
N ALA A 30 -7.62 -34.05 -32.14
CA ALA A 30 -8.43 -32.98 -31.57
C ALA A 30 -8.08 -32.65 -30.10
N SER A 31 -6.84 -32.85 -29.70
CA SER A 31 -6.35 -32.45 -28.37
C SER A 31 -5.07 -31.62 -28.45
N LEU A 32 -5.04 -30.66 -29.38
CA LEU A 32 -4.35 -29.42 -29.03
C LEU A 32 -5.28 -28.72 -28.05
N ALA A 33 -5.00 -28.89 -26.76
CA ALA A 33 -5.43 -27.94 -25.76
C ALA A 33 -4.90 -26.58 -26.23
N LEU A 34 -5.78 -25.74 -26.77
CA LEU A 34 -5.52 -24.32 -26.83
C LEU A 34 -5.34 -23.90 -25.37
N ALA A 35 -4.09 -23.76 -24.94
CA ALA A 35 -3.74 -22.68 -24.04
C ALA A 35 -4.04 -21.38 -24.80
N ALA A 36 -5.33 -21.09 -25.00
CA ALA A 36 -5.76 -19.75 -25.28
C ALA A 36 -5.36 -18.99 -24.02
N ASP A 37 -4.34 -18.14 -24.15
CA ASP A 37 -4.24 -17.01 -23.26
C ASP A 37 -5.64 -16.40 -23.23
N VAL A 38 -6.33 -16.55 -22.10
CA VAL A 38 -7.65 -15.98 -21.88
C VAL A 38 -7.42 -14.48 -21.79
N HIS A 39 -7.24 -13.86 -22.95
CA HIS A 39 -7.17 -12.44 -23.10
C HIS A 39 -8.60 -11.94 -22.92
N VAL A 40 -8.94 -11.64 -21.67
CA VAL A 40 -10.19 -10.96 -21.36
C VAL A 40 -10.02 -9.53 -21.85
N PRO A 41 -10.86 -9.04 -22.77
CA PRO A 41 -10.79 -7.67 -23.23
C PRO A 41 -10.96 -6.69 -22.07
N ASP A 42 -10.16 -5.63 -22.05
CA ASP A 42 -10.19 -4.62 -20.99
C ASP A 42 -11.60 -4.02 -20.79
N GLU A 43 -12.40 -3.91 -21.86
CA GLU A 43 -13.79 -3.44 -21.81
C GLU A 43 -14.72 -4.35 -21.01
N THR A 44 -14.51 -5.68 -21.07
CA THR A 44 -15.29 -6.63 -20.28
C THR A 44 -15.01 -6.44 -18.79
N VAL A 45 -13.74 -6.24 -18.44
CA VAL A 45 -13.29 -5.98 -17.07
C VAL A 45 -13.84 -4.64 -16.59
N ARG A 46 -13.76 -3.59 -17.42
CA ARG A 46 -14.28 -2.26 -17.15
C ARG A 46 -15.80 -2.26 -16.92
N ALA A 47 -16.57 -3.00 -17.71
CA ALA A 47 -18.01 -3.14 -17.53
C ALA A 47 -18.34 -3.85 -16.22
N ALA A 48 -17.63 -4.95 -15.90
CA ALA A 48 -17.81 -5.69 -14.66
C ALA A 48 -17.42 -4.84 -13.42
N LEU A 49 -16.39 -4.00 -13.55
CA LEU A 49 -15.99 -3.02 -12.53
C LEU A 49 -17.06 -1.96 -12.30
N ARG A 50 -17.61 -1.35 -13.35
CA ARG A 50 -18.67 -0.32 -13.21
C ARG A 50 -19.92 -0.87 -12.52
N ALA A 51 -20.28 -2.12 -12.79
CA ALA A 51 -21.41 -2.78 -12.14
C ALA A 51 -21.21 -2.94 -10.62
N ARG A 52 -19.96 -3.16 -10.17
CA ARG A 52 -19.64 -3.41 -8.75
C ARG A 52 -19.19 -2.15 -8.00
N LEU A 53 -18.54 -1.22 -8.69
CA LEU A 53 -17.95 0.02 -8.15
C LEU A 53 -18.46 1.25 -8.92
N PRO A 54 -19.77 1.57 -8.87
CA PRO A 54 -20.36 2.65 -9.66
C PRO A 54 -19.86 4.06 -9.28
N ARG A 55 -19.22 4.20 -8.11
CA ARG A 55 -18.66 5.48 -7.62
C ARG A 55 -17.16 5.64 -7.91
N THR A 56 -16.52 4.68 -8.56
CA THR A 56 -15.08 4.71 -8.83
C THR A 56 -14.84 5.03 -10.30
N PRO A 57 -14.23 6.19 -10.62
CA PRO A 57 -13.81 6.48 -12.00
C PRO A 57 -12.66 5.54 -12.38
N VAL A 58 -12.80 4.81 -13.49
CA VAL A 58 -11.75 3.93 -14.02
C VAL A 58 -11.12 4.62 -15.22
N ASP A 59 -9.86 5.02 -15.10
CA ASP A 59 -9.13 5.71 -16.16
C ASP A 59 -8.49 4.70 -17.11
N ALA A 60 -7.71 3.75 -16.58
CA ALA A 60 -7.03 2.72 -17.35
C ALA A 60 -7.23 1.32 -16.74
N VAL A 61 -7.20 0.32 -17.63
CA VAL A 61 -7.23 -1.11 -17.31
C VAL A 61 -6.12 -1.74 -18.12
N ASP A 62 -5.27 -2.55 -17.49
CA ASP A 62 -4.22 -3.31 -18.18
C ASP A 62 -4.16 -4.74 -17.61
N CYS A 63 -4.68 -5.71 -18.38
CA CYS A 63 -4.63 -7.13 -18.04
C CYS A 63 -3.40 -7.87 -18.56
N THR A 64 -2.47 -7.16 -19.22
CA THR A 64 -1.30 -7.78 -19.90
C THR A 64 -0.08 -7.90 -18.99
N LYS A 65 0.00 -7.07 -17.93
CA LYS A 65 1.17 -6.99 -17.05
C LYS A 65 1.31 -8.19 -16.12
N ILE A 66 0.21 -8.71 -15.61
CA ILE A 66 0.22 -9.79 -14.61
C ILE A 66 -0.77 -10.86 -15.05
N ARG A 67 -0.31 -12.10 -15.22
CA ARG A 67 -1.20 -13.18 -15.60
C ARG A 67 -2.26 -13.39 -14.53
N GLY A 68 -3.53 -13.28 -14.92
CA GLY A 68 -4.68 -13.49 -14.04
C GLY A 68 -5.02 -12.31 -13.12
N LEU A 69 -4.34 -11.17 -13.26
CA LEU A 69 -4.70 -9.92 -12.59
C LEU A 69 -4.66 -8.75 -13.57
N CYS A 70 -5.68 -7.92 -13.53
CA CYS A 70 -5.75 -6.67 -14.27
C CYS A 70 -5.39 -5.52 -13.33
N GLU A 71 -4.47 -4.67 -13.80
CA GLU A 71 -4.13 -3.41 -13.15
C GLU A 71 -5.19 -2.36 -13.47
N ILE A 72 -5.72 -1.69 -12.45
CA ILE A 72 -6.77 -0.69 -12.57
C ILE A 72 -6.26 0.64 -12.03
N VAL A 73 -6.31 1.66 -12.88
CA VAL A 73 -6.00 3.05 -12.54
C VAL A 73 -7.30 3.82 -12.31
N ALA A 74 -7.42 4.45 -11.15
CA ALA A 74 -8.56 5.28 -10.75
C ALA A 74 -8.08 6.56 -10.05
N GLY A 75 -7.88 7.62 -10.82
CA GLY A 75 -7.21 8.85 -10.44
C GLY A 75 -5.76 8.57 -10.06
N ALA A 76 -5.41 8.88 -8.80
CA ALA A 76 -4.10 8.57 -8.25
C ALA A 76 -4.05 7.22 -7.51
N ASN A 77 -5.13 6.42 -7.57
CA ASN A 77 -5.17 5.10 -6.95
C ASN A 77 -4.88 4.02 -7.99
N LEU A 78 -4.08 3.04 -7.56
CA LEU A 78 -3.73 1.85 -8.32
C LEU A 78 -4.16 0.62 -7.52
N PHE A 79 -4.96 -0.25 -8.11
CA PHE A 79 -5.38 -1.51 -7.49
C PHE A 79 -5.50 -2.61 -8.53
N TYR A 80 -5.58 -3.86 -8.08
CA TYR A 80 -5.63 -5.02 -8.96
C TYR A 80 -6.95 -5.76 -8.80
N VAL A 81 -7.45 -6.33 -9.88
CA VAL A 81 -8.66 -7.17 -9.89
C VAL A 81 -8.42 -8.44 -10.70
N ASP A 82 -9.16 -9.50 -10.42
CA ASP A 82 -9.20 -10.63 -11.35
C ASP A 82 -9.94 -10.25 -12.64
N PRO A 83 -9.75 -10.95 -13.77
CA PRO A 83 -10.43 -10.65 -15.03
C PRO A 83 -11.97 -10.72 -14.94
N GLY A 84 -12.52 -11.45 -13.95
CA GLY A 84 -13.96 -11.47 -13.66
C GLY A 84 -14.44 -10.31 -12.78
N ALA A 85 -13.54 -9.44 -12.32
CA ALA A 85 -13.72 -8.37 -11.33
C ALA A 85 -14.45 -8.82 -10.05
N ARG A 86 -14.32 -10.10 -9.67
CA ARG A 86 -14.93 -10.71 -8.48
C ARG A 86 -14.15 -10.38 -7.21
N PHE A 87 -12.84 -10.24 -7.31
CA PHE A 87 -11.90 -9.98 -6.23
C PHE A 87 -11.13 -8.70 -6.52
N LEU A 88 -10.89 -7.93 -5.47
CA LEU A 88 -10.12 -6.69 -5.51
C LEU A 88 -8.97 -6.79 -4.52
N VAL A 89 -7.78 -6.42 -4.97
CA VAL A 89 -6.55 -6.46 -4.19
C VAL A 89 -5.98 -5.05 -4.07
N ILE A 90 -5.80 -4.60 -2.83
CA ILE A 90 -5.17 -3.31 -2.48
C ILE A 90 -3.80 -3.62 -1.89
N GLY A 91 -2.74 -3.11 -2.49
CA GLY A 91 -1.39 -3.36 -2.02
C GLY A 91 -0.33 -3.10 -3.08
N ARG A 92 0.77 -3.84 -2.96
CA ARG A 92 1.94 -3.77 -3.84
C ARG A 92 2.18 -5.14 -4.45
N VAL A 93 2.45 -5.17 -5.75
CA VAL A 93 2.83 -6.37 -6.48
C VAL A 93 4.31 -6.30 -6.78
N TYR A 94 5.03 -7.31 -6.29
CA TYR A 94 6.44 -7.52 -6.56
C TYR A 94 6.58 -8.67 -7.56
N ASP A 95 7.32 -8.41 -8.63
CA ASP A 95 7.84 -9.47 -9.47
C ASP A 95 9.00 -10.14 -8.72
N MET A 96 8.82 -11.40 -8.36
CA MET A 96 9.81 -12.17 -7.61
C MET A 96 10.97 -12.68 -8.49
N GLN A 97 10.79 -12.71 -9.82
CA GLN A 97 11.84 -13.09 -10.76
C GLN A 97 12.81 -11.93 -10.98
N THR A 98 12.27 -10.75 -11.30
CA THR A 98 13.06 -9.54 -11.54
C THR A 98 13.36 -8.75 -10.26
N ARG A 99 12.75 -9.14 -9.12
CA ARG A 99 12.78 -8.44 -7.83
C ARG A 99 12.32 -6.98 -7.93
N GLN A 100 11.46 -6.69 -8.90
CA GLN A 100 10.96 -5.37 -9.19
C GLN A 100 9.62 -5.14 -8.49
N ASP A 101 9.43 -3.93 -7.99
CA ASP A 101 8.12 -3.47 -7.52
C ASP A 101 7.34 -2.86 -8.69
N LEU A 102 6.41 -3.63 -9.25
CA LEU A 102 5.63 -3.23 -10.42
C LEU A 102 4.68 -2.08 -10.08
N THR A 103 4.10 -2.10 -8.88
CA THR A 103 3.19 -1.06 -8.41
C THR A 103 3.91 0.27 -8.22
N ALA A 104 5.12 0.27 -7.64
CA ALA A 104 5.92 1.48 -7.49
C ALA A 104 6.36 2.06 -8.84
N ALA A 105 6.78 1.20 -9.79
CA ALA A 105 7.11 1.61 -11.14
C ALA A 105 5.93 2.31 -11.82
N ARG A 106 4.73 1.74 -11.69
CA ARG A 106 3.53 2.34 -12.26
C ARG A 106 3.12 3.65 -11.60
N LEU A 107 3.20 3.73 -10.27
CA LEU A 107 2.91 4.96 -9.53
C LEU A 107 3.87 6.11 -9.90
N LEU A 108 5.12 5.79 -10.25
CA LEU A 108 6.11 6.74 -10.75
C LEU A 108 5.78 7.19 -12.19
N GLU A 109 5.39 6.26 -13.07
CA GLU A 109 4.97 6.59 -14.44
C GLU A 109 3.74 7.49 -14.46
N MET A 110 2.79 7.27 -13.55
CA MET A 110 1.54 8.04 -13.46
C MET A 110 1.73 9.42 -12.83
N ASN A 111 2.76 9.62 -12.00
CA ASN A 111 3.03 10.90 -11.30
C ASN A 111 4.46 11.40 -11.59
N PRO A 112 4.75 11.85 -12.82
CA PRO A 112 6.09 12.29 -13.23
C PRO A 112 6.63 13.50 -12.44
N ASP A 113 5.77 14.27 -11.77
CA ASP A 113 6.16 15.41 -10.93
C ASP A 113 7.03 15.04 -9.73
N MET A 114 7.06 13.77 -9.32
CA MET A 114 8.03 13.30 -8.31
C MET A 114 9.49 13.37 -8.80
N LEU A 115 9.73 13.42 -10.12
CA LEU A 115 11.08 13.46 -10.70
C LEU A 115 11.70 14.87 -10.66
N VAL A 116 10.88 15.93 -10.65
CA VAL A 116 11.36 17.32 -10.64
C VAL A 116 12.02 17.68 -9.30
N GLY A 117 11.55 17.09 -8.19
CA GLY A 117 12.21 17.20 -6.89
C GLY A 117 13.53 16.41 -6.78
N ALA A 118 13.69 15.35 -7.57
CA ALA A 118 14.90 14.54 -7.60
C ALA A 118 16.00 15.16 -8.49
N ALA A 119 15.64 15.81 -9.60
CA ALA A 119 16.59 16.52 -10.46
C ALA A 119 17.24 17.73 -9.75
N ALA A 120 16.51 18.42 -8.87
CA ALA A 120 17.08 19.45 -8.00
C ALA A 120 18.10 18.90 -6.99
N SER A 121 17.96 17.64 -6.57
CA SER A 121 18.97 16.93 -5.75
C SER A 121 20.17 16.44 -6.56
N ALA A 122 20.01 16.12 -7.85
CA ALA A 122 21.11 15.64 -8.68
C ALA A 122 22.15 16.74 -8.98
N ASN A 123 21.72 18.00 -9.17
CA ASN A 123 22.64 19.13 -9.35
C ASN A 123 23.40 19.52 -8.07
N ALA A 124 22.89 19.18 -6.88
CA ALA A 124 23.60 19.35 -5.62
C ALA A 124 24.63 18.23 -5.36
N ALA A 125 24.51 17.08 -6.04
CA ALA A 125 25.37 15.91 -5.86
C ALA A 125 26.58 15.87 -6.82
N ALA A 126 26.70 16.78 -7.79
CA ALA A 126 27.84 16.84 -8.71
C ALA A 126 29.14 17.40 -8.09
N GLY A 127 29.11 17.86 -6.82
CA GLY A 127 30.28 18.41 -6.12
C GLY A 127 30.99 17.46 -5.14
N ALA A 128 30.55 16.21 -4.96
CA ALA A 128 31.15 15.31 -3.99
C ALA A 128 31.17 13.83 -4.47
N THR A 129 32.25 13.46 -5.15
CA THR A 129 32.69 12.10 -5.48
C THR A 129 33.85 11.76 -4.50
N ARG A 130 34.07 10.60 -3.85
CA ARG A 130 33.67 9.17 -3.84
C ARG A 130 33.84 8.73 -2.35
N SER A 131 33.23 7.71 -1.74
CA SER A 131 33.02 6.31 -2.11
C SER A 131 31.95 5.68 -1.21
N HIS A 132 31.11 4.85 -1.81
CA HIS A 132 29.97 4.14 -1.23
C HIS A 132 30.31 2.68 -0.94
N ALA A 133 29.85 2.15 0.20
CA ALA A 133 29.33 0.78 0.34
C ALA A 133 28.47 0.68 1.62
N GLY A 134 27.16 0.48 1.45
CA GLY A 134 26.20 0.26 2.55
C GLY A 134 24.93 1.11 2.43
N GLN A 135 23.95 0.60 1.68
CA GLN A 135 22.74 1.29 1.21
C GLN A 135 21.81 1.83 2.32
N PRO A 136 21.29 3.06 2.16
CA PRO A 136 20.07 3.56 2.80
C PRO A 136 18.81 3.28 1.95
N GLY A 137 17.65 3.26 2.61
CA GLY A 137 16.39 2.76 2.08
C GLY A 137 15.59 3.69 1.16
N LEU A 138 14.47 3.12 0.71
CA LEU A 138 13.45 3.73 -0.13
C LEU A 138 12.24 4.21 0.71
N ALA A 139 11.97 5.51 0.64
CA ALA A 139 10.61 6.06 0.57
C ALA A 139 10.43 6.57 -0.88
N SER A 140 9.27 6.60 -1.51
CA SER A 140 7.99 7.11 -0.99
C SER A 140 6.80 6.60 -1.80
N ALA A 141 5.64 6.62 -1.16
CA ALA A 141 4.30 6.53 -1.74
C ALA A 141 3.94 7.80 -2.55
N GLY A 142 3.06 7.63 -3.55
CA GLY A 142 2.27 8.70 -4.17
C GLY A 142 0.93 8.92 -3.43
N LYS A 143 0.26 10.04 -3.72
CA LYS A 143 -1.04 10.40 -3.14
C LYS A 143 -1.82 11.29 -4.10
N ALA A 144 -3.10 11.01 -4.33
CA ALA A 144 -4.13 12.05 -4.34
C ALA A 144 -5.54 11.44 -4.24
N ALA A 145 -6.33 11.97 -3.29
CA ALA A 145 -7.72 12.20 -3.56
C ALA A 145 -8.03 13.65 -3.15
N ALA A 146 -8.54 14.37 -4.14
CA ALA A 146 -9.17 15.69 -4.14
C ALA A 146 -8.33 16.91 -3.72
N ALA A 147 -8.03 17.71 -4.74
CA ALA A 147 -7.35 18.99 -4.67
C ALA A 147 -8.13 20.02 -3.81
N SER A 148 -7.49 20.46 -2.75
CA SER A 148 -7.45 21.87 -2.35
C SER A 148 -5.98 22.27 -2.44
N GLY A 149 -5.67 23.37 -3.13
CA GLY A 149 -4.30 23.73 -3.51
C GLY A 149 -3.30 23.52 -2.38
N GLN A 150 -2.30 22.65 -2.58
CA GLN A 150 -1.30 22.38 -1.56
C GLN A 150 -0.26 23.49 -1.53
N GLY A 151 -0.68 24.66 -1.05
CA GLY A 151 0.15 25.40 -0.12
C GLY A 151 0.39 24.54 1.11
N ALA A 152 1.49 24.79 1.84
CA ALA A 152 1.81 24.08 3.07
C ALA A 152 0.59 24.05 4.00
N ARG A 153 -0.02 22.87 4.19
CA ARG A 153 -1.15 22.71 5.11
C ARG A 153 -0.64 23.04 6.52
N SER A 154 -1.28 24.00 7.17
CA SER A 154 -1.04 24.34 8.57
C SER A 154 -2.22 23.87 9.42
N LEU A 155 -1.95 23.40 10.62
CA LEU A 155 -2.93 22.92 11.59
C LEU A 155 -2.64 23.56 12.95
N SER A 156 -3.59 24.37 13.42
CA SER A 156 -3.52 24.95 14.75
C SER A 156 -3.85 23.89 15.81
N LEU A 157 -2.95 23.74 16.78
CA LEU A 157 -3.14 22.84 17.92
C LEU A 157 -3.71 23.55 19.15
N ALA A 158 -3.99 24.86 19.08
CA ALA A 158 -4.38 25.67 20.25
C ALA A 158 -5.65 25.20 20.96
N LYS A 159 -6.56 24.53 20.23
CA LYS A 159 -7.79 23.95 20.80
C LYS A 159 -7.54 22.65 21.58
N LEU A 160 -6.39 22.01 21.39
CA LEU A 160 -6.01 20.81 22.13
C LEU A 160 -5.19 21.21 23.35
N GLY A 161 -5.72 20.95 24.55
CA GLY A 161 -4.97 21.10 25.80
C GLY A 161 -3.83 20.09 25.93
N GLU A 162 -3.30 19.89 27.13
CA GLU A 162 -2.31 18.82 27.40
C GLU A 162 -2.99 17.45 27.62
N ASP A 163 -4.28 17.42 27.93
CA ASP A 163 -5.05 16.20 28.10
C ASP A 163 -5.14 15.39 26.79
N GLY A 164 -5.06 14.07 26.91
CA GLY A 164 -5.03 13.16 25.76
C GLY A 164 -3.65 13.06 25.10
N ALA A 165 -2.65 13.83 25.54
CA ALA A 165 -1.29 13.70 25.05
C ALA A 165 -0.48 12.67 25.86
N ILE A 166 0.36 11.91 25.15
CA ILE A 166 1.43 11.11 25.73
C ILE A 166 2.75 11.76 25.32
N ILE A 167 3.42 12.39 26.27
CA ILE A 167 4.68 13.11 26.02
C ILE A 167 5.86 12.19 26.29
N TRP A 168 6.76 12.05 25.32
CA TRP A 168 7.94 11.20 25.41
C TRP A 168 9.13 11.78 24.62
N GLY A 169 10.31 11.15 24.75
CA GLY A 169 11.55 11.63 24.12
C GLY A 169 12.22 12.78 24.88
N ASN A 170 13.00 13.61 24.17
CA ASN A 170 13.72 14.72 24.80
C ASN A 170 12.81 15.94 24.99
N ARG A 171 12.39 16.20 26.24
CA ARG A 171 11.58 17.37 26.63
C ARG A 171 12.17 18.73 26.28
N LYS A 172 13.48 18.83 26.03
CA LYS A 172 14.16 20.07 25.61
C LYS A 172 14.41 20.14 24.09
N GLY A 173 14.02 19.10 23.35
CA GLY A 173 14.16 19.04 21.89
C GLY A 173 13.05 19.82 21.18
N PRO A 174 13.14 19.97 19.84
CA PRO A 174 12.04 20.50 19.04
C PRO A 174 10.76 19.69 19.27
N ARG A 175 9.64 20.39 19.49
CA ARG A 175 8.33 19.78 19.73
C ARG A 175 7.70 19.34 18.42
N ILE A 176 7.25 18.09 18.39
CA ILE A 176 6.40 17.55 17.33
C ILE A 176 5.16 16.91 17.93
N THR A 177 4.01 17.17 17.33
CA THR A 177 2.76 16.51 17.70
C THR A 177 2.44 15.44 16.67
N VAL A 178 2.12 14.24 17.11
CA VAL A 178 1.84 13.10 16.23
C VAL A 178 0.45 12.59 16.52
N PHE A 179 -0.47 12.74 15.57
CA PHE A 179 -1.75 12.04 15.61
C PHE A 179 -1.57 10.62 15.09
N SER A 180 -1.84 9.64 15.94
CA SER A 180 -1.46 8.25 15.70
C SER A 180 -2.54 7.23 16.02
N ASP A 181 -2.27 5.99 15.65
CA ASP A 181 -3.10 4.84 15.98
C ASP A 181 -2.20 3.65 16.32
N PHE A 182 -2.48 2.96 17.42
CA PHE A 182 -1.63 1.87 17.93
C PHE A 182 -1.65 0.61 17.06
N ARG A 183 -2.63 0.46 16.16
CA ARG A 183 -2.69 -0.61 15.15
C ARG A 183 -2.02 -0.21 13.82
N CYS A 184 -1.63 1.06 13.64
CA CYS A 184 -1.02 1.52 12.41
C CYS A 184 0.47 1.12 12.32
N GLY A 185 0.81 0.32 11.30
CA GLY A 185 2.19 -0.09 11.05
C GLY A 185 3.15 1.06 10.78
N TYR A 186 2.68 2.13 10.13
CA TYR A 186 3.47 3.34 9.89
C TYR A 186 3.66 4.19 11.15
N CYS A 187 2.68 4.22 12.07
CA CYS A 187 2.86 4.86 13.38
C CYS A 187 3.95 4.14 14.20
N ARG A 188 3.93 2.80 14.18
CA ARG A 188 5.00 1.99 14.78
C ARG A 188 6.37 2.28 14.16
N ALA A 189 6.45 2.34 12.82
CA ALA A 189 7.70 2.66 12.12
C ALA A 189 8.20 4.08 12.46
N LEU A 190 7.29 5.06 12.51
CA LEU A 190 7.61 6.43 12.90
C LEU A 190 8.11 6.51 14.34
N SER A 191 7.46 5.82 15.29
CA SER A 191 7.89 5.79 16.69
C SER A 191 9.34 5.31 16.84
N LYS A 192 9.78 4.31 16.05
CA LYS A 192 11.17 3.85 16.03
C LYS A 192 12.14 4.95 15.59
N VAL A 193 11.80 5.67 14.51
CA VAL A 193 12.59 6.79 14.01
C VAL A 193 12.69 7.92 15.05
N LEU A 194 11.56 8.32 15.64
CA LEU A 194 11.51 9.42 16.58
C LEU A 194 12.25 9.13 17.89
N ARG A 195 12.34 7.86 18.32
CA ARG A 195 13.16 7.44 19.47
C ARG A 195 14.65 7.68 19.28
N GLU A 196 15.14 7.68 18.04
CA GLU A 196 16.54 7.94 17.71
C GLU A 196 16.84 9.43 17.48
N MET A 197 15.80 10.27 17.53
CA MET A 197 15.89 11.70 17.28
C MET A 197 15.87 12.50 18.59
N ASN A 198 16.49 13.68 18.55
CA ASN A 198 16.53 14.59 19.68
C ASN A 198 15.30 15.52 19.74
N VAL A 199 14.09 14.95 19.82
CA VAL A 199 12.81 15.69 19.75
C VAL A 199 11.92 15.42 20.96
N GLN A 200 11.05 16.38 21.28
CA GLN A 200 9.94 16.18 22.22
C GLN A 200 8.72 15.71 21.41
N VAL A 201 8.27 14.49 21.65
CA VAL A 201 7.09 13.95 20.96
C VAL A 201 5.86 14.12 21.83
N VAL A 202 4.82 14.68 21.26
CA VAL A 202 3.47 14.79 21.83
C VAL A 202 2.57 13.86 21.03
N GLU A 203 2.47 12.62 21.47
CA GLU A 203 1.63 11.62 20.81
C GLU A 203 0.17 11.85 21.19
N ARG A 204 -0.71 11.89 20.20
CA ARG A 204 -2.16 12.02 20.38
C ARG A 204 -2.87 10.87 19.67
N PRO A 205 -3.21 9.78 20.37
CA PRO A 205 -3.94 8.66 19.76
C PRO A 205 -5.32 9.10 19.27
N ILE A 206 -5.69 8.69 18.05
CA ILE A 206 -6.98 9.03 17.40
C ILE A 206 -7.76 7.80 16.91
N SER A 207 -7.27 6.59 17.17
CA SER A 207 -8.00 5.32 17.02
C SER A 207 -8.75 5.09 15.69
N VAL A 208 -8.32 5.70 14.58
CA VAL A 208 -8.99 5.59 13.26
C VAL A 208 -9.03 4.16 12.70
N LEU A 209 -8.20 3.25 13.22
CA LEU A 209 -8.18 1.81 12.90
C LEU A 209 -8.82 0.95 14.01
N GLY A 210 -9.64 1.56 14.86
CA GLY A 210 -10.35 0.88 15.95
C GLY A 210 -9.42 0.48 17.10
N SER A 211 -8.38 1.27 17.38
CA SER A 211 -7.43 0.98 18.48
C SER A 211 -7.87 1.53 19.84
N ARG A 212 -9.13 1.96 20.03
CA ARG A 212 -9.53 2.74 21.21
C ARG A 212 -9.24 2.05 22.54
N ALA A 213 -9.69 0.81 22.72
CA ALA A 213 -9.43 0.06 23.94
C ALA A 213 -7.93 -0.15 24.24
N LEU A 214 -7.08 -0.19 23.20
CA LEU A 214 -5.63 -0.23 23.38
C LEU A 214 -5.09 1.15 23.78
N ALA A 215 -5.59 2.22 23.18
CA ALA A 215 -5.25 3.59 23.54
C ALA A 215 -5.63 3.92 25.00
N ASP A 216 -6.80 3.48 25.46
CA ASP A 216 -7.25 3.65 26.86
C ASP A 216 -6.26 3.01 27.84
N ARG A 217 -5.89 1.74 27.61
CA ARG A 217 -4.88 1.05 28.44
C ARG A 217 -3.53 1.74 28.42
N VAL A 218 -3.08 2.23 27.27
CA VAL A 218 -1.81 2.97 27.19
C VAL A 218 -1.90 4.29 27.97
N TYR A 219 -2.99 5.03 27.80
CA TYR A 219 -3.19 6.34 28.39
C TYR A 219 -3.42 6.28 29.91
N CYS A 220 -4.11 5.25 30.40
CA CYS A 220 -4.32 5.02 31.84
C CYS A 220 -3.14 4.32 32.53
N ALA A 221 -2.08 3.96 31.81
CA ALA A 221 -0.91 3.36 32.42
C ALA A 221 -0.14 4.37 33.31
N LYS A 222 0.34 3.89 34.47
CA LYS A 222 1.21 4.68 35.37
C LYS A 222 2.43 5.27 34.65
N ASN A 223 2.98 4.56 33.67
CA ASN A 223 4.03 5.05 32.79
C ASN A 223 3.54 4.92 31.33
N ARG A 224 3.00 6.03 30.81
CA ARG A 224 2.40 6.12 29.48
C ARG A 224 3.43 5.90 28.37
N GLU A 225 4.64 6.43 28.49
CA GLU A 225 5.72 6.25 27.51
C GLU A 225 6.10 4.77 27.35
N ARG A 226 6.32 4.07 28.47
CA ARG A 226 6.60 2.63 28.44
C ARG A 226 5.44 1.85 27.83
N ALA A 227 4.20 2.16 28.21
CA ALA A 227 3.02 1.49 27.67
C ALA A 227 2.82 1.77 26.17
N LEU A 228 3.10 2.98 25.71
CA LEU A 228 3.05 3.37 24.30
C LEU A 228 4.02 2.53 23.46
N HIS A 229 5.26 2.38 23.93
CA HIS A 229 6.25 1.57 23.20
C HIS A 229 5.92 0.08 23.24
N ALA A 230 5.42 -0.44 24.36
CA ALA A 230 4.94 -1.82 24.45
C ALA A 230 3.76 -2.07 23.50
N ALA A 231 2.79 -1.15 23.44
CA ALA A 231 1.67 -1.24 22.51
C ALA A 231 2.13 -1.26 21.05
N TYR A 232 3.08 -0.40 20.67
CA TYR A 232 3.67 -0.43 19.33
C TYR A 232 4.49 -1.70 19.07
N ALA A 233 5.13 -2.28 20.07
CA ALA A 233 5.85 -3.54 19.95
C ALA A 233 4.92 -4.77 19.86
N GLY A 234 3.63 -4.61 20.16
CA GLY A 234 2.68 -5.73 20.28
C GLY A 234 2.89 -6.54 21.57
N GLU A 235 3.54 -5.94 22.57
CA GLU A 235 3.79 -6.57 23.86
C GLU A 235 2.53 -6.50 24.75
N PRO A 236 2.35 -7.47 25.67
CA PRO A 236 1.28 -7.41 26.66
C PRO A 236 1.36 -6.15 27.53
N LEU A 237 0.23 -5.45 27.69
CA LEU A 237 0.11 -4.36 28.64
C LEU A 237 -0.41 -4.91 29.98
N LYS A 238 0.15 -4.38 31.07
CA LYS A 238 -0.40 -4.64 32.41
C LYS A 238 -1.80 -4.05 32.51
N GLU A 239 -2.62 -4.65 33.37
CA GLU A 239 -3.90 -4.05 33.73
C GLU A 239 -3.68 -2.65 34.30
N THR A 240 -4.54 -1.73 33.88
CA THR A 240 -4.49 -0.33 34.27
C THR A 240 -5.76 0.00 35.03
N PRO A 241 -5.67 0.83 36.09
CA PRO A 241 -6.87 1.33 36.74
C PRO A 241 -7.68 2.18 35.75
N ASP A 242 -8.98 2.31 36.02
CA ASP A 242 -9.81 3.27 35.31
C ASP A 242 -9.26 4.69 35.52
N CYS A 243 -9.25 5.46 34.45
CA CYS A 243 -8.83 6.85 34.47
C CYS A 243 -9.72 7.67 33.54
N ASP A 244 -9.68 8.99 33.68
CA ASP A 244 -10.37 9.88 32.75
C ASP A 244 -9.70 9.83 31.36
N THR A 245 -10.43 9.36 30.35
CA THR A 245 -9.99 9.28 28.95
C THR A 245 -10.63 10.36 28.06
N SER A 246 -11.30 11.37 28.62
CA SER A 246 -11.94 12.46 27.85
C SER A 246 -10.97 13.19 26.93
N GLY A 247 -9.68 13.27 27.29
CA GLY A 247 -8.63 13.80 26.42
C GLY A 247 -8.42 12.99 25.13
N LEU A 248 -8.61 11.67 25.16
CA LEU A 248 -8.57 10.85 23.94
C LEU A 248 -9.80 11.12 23.06
N ASP A 249 -10.96 11.38 23.65
CA ASP A 249 -12.17 11.78 22.90
C ASP A 249 -11.97 13.13 22.21
N ALA A 250 -11.31 14.08 22.87
CA ALA A 250 -10.94 15.36 22.30
C ALA A 250 -9.97 15.20 21.11
N ASN A 251 -8.98 14.31 21.21
CA ASN A 251 -8.09 14.00 20.08
C ASN A 251 -8.87 13.47 18.87
N GLU A 252 -9.77 12.51 19.10
CA GLU A 252 -10.57 11.89 18.03
C GLU A 252 -11.57 12.87 17.42
N ALA A 253 -12.21 13.71 18.22
CA ALA A 253 -13.09 14.77 17.76
C ALA A 253 -12.33 15.79 16.90
N PHE A 254 -11.18 16.24 17.37
CA PHE A 254 -10.32 17.16 16.63
C PHE A 254 -9.86 16.55 15.30
N ALA A 255 -9.46 15.28 15.30
CA ALA A 255 -9.09 14.57 14.09
C ALA A 255 -10.22 14.53 13.07
N ARG A 256 -11.46 14.25 13.51
CA ARG A 256 -12.65 14.26 12.65
C ARG A 256 -12.95 15.66 12.10
N GLU A 257 -12.94 16.69 12.95
CA GLU A 257 -13.19 18.09 12.56
C GLU A 257 -12.20 18.56 11.48
N HIS A 258 -10.94 18.13 11.57
CA HIS A 258 -9.88 18.55 10.65
C HIS A 258 -9.61 17.54 9.52
N GLY A 259 -10.41 16.48 9.38
CA GLY A 259 -10.27 15.50 8.30
C GLY A 259 -8.99 14.67 8.35
N LEU A 260 -8.47 14.40 9.56
CA LEU A 260 -7.31 13.52 9.78
C LEU A 260 -7.74 12.05 9.65
N ASN A 261 -8.02 11.61 8.42
CA ASN A 261 -8.58 10.30 8.12
C ASN A 261 -7.54 9.15 8.08
N GLY A 262 -6.26 9.47 8.25
CA GLY A 262 -5.17 8.51 8.22
C GLY A 262 -4.07 8.87 9.20
N THR A 263 -3.29 7.88 9.62
CA THR A 263 -2.20 8.04 10.58
C THR A 263 -0.89 7.46 10.02
N PRO A 264 0.29 8.00 10.38
CA PRO A 264 0.48 9.14 11.27
C PRO A 264 0.27 10.50 10.59
N VAL A 265 -0.16 11.51 11.34
CA VAL A 265 -0.08 12.93 10.95
C VAL A 265 0.86 13.63 11.90
N ILE A 266 1.88 14.30 11.36
CA ILE A 266 2.94 14.96 12.11
C ILE A 266 2.75 16.47 11.98
N VAL A 267 2.70 17.17 13.10
CA VAL A 267 2.52 18.62 13.17
C VAL A 267 3.72 19.23 13.90
N ARG A 268 4.39 20.18 13.24
CA ARG A 268 5.52 20.92 13.81
C ARG A 268 5.01 22.03 14.71
N GLY A 269 5.87 22.58 15.57
CA GLY A 269 5.50 23.63 16.52
C GLY A 269 4.90 24.90 15.91
N ASP A 270 5.18 25.18 14.62
CA ASP A 270 4.62 26.30 13.85
C ASP A 270 3.31 25.96 13.13
N GLY A 271 2.78 24.74 13.34
CA GLY A 271 1.55 24.25 12.72
C GLY A 271 1.75 23.56 11.38
N ALA A 272 2.95 23.56 10.79
CA ALA A 272 3.18 22.86 9.53
C ALA A 272 2.86 21.37 9.65
N VAL A 273 2.18 20.80 8.64
CA VAL A 273 1.70 19.42 8.66
C VAL A 273 2.44 18.54 7.65
N LEU A 274 2.83 17.35 8.09
CA LEU A 274 3.22 16.23 7.25
C LEU A 274 2.25 15.06 7.47
N GLU A 275 1.54 14.68 6.41
CA GLU A 275 0.70 13.49 6.43
C GLU A 275 1.49 12.26 5.99
N GLY A 276 1.36 11.19 6.76
CA GLY A 276 2.04 9.92 6.56
C GLY A 276 3.45 9.85 7.17
N TYR A 277 4.00 8.65 7.15
CA TYR A 277 5.36 8.39 7.61
C TYR A 277 6.41 9.20 6.82
N ARG A 278 7.47 9.64 7.49
CA ARG A 278 8.68 10.19 6.87
C ARG A 278 9.94 9.57 7.50
N PRO A 279 10.97 9.28 6.69
CA PRO A 279 12.27 8.87 7.21
C PRO A 279 12.94 9.98 8.03
N ARG A 280 13.88 9.57 8.89
CA ARG A 280 14.64 10.46 9.79
C ARG A 280 15.20 11.69 9.09
N ALA A 281 15.92 11.51 7.98
CA ALA A 281 16.57 12.61 7.26
C ALA A 281 15.58 13.69 6.77
N VAL A 282 14.38 13.27 6.36
CA VAL A 282 13.33 14.19 5.92
C VAL A 282 12.77 14.97 7.12
N LEU A 283 12.53 14.29 8.24
CA LEU A 283 12.04 14.95 9.47
C LEU A 283 13.08 15.93 10.03
N GLU A 284 14.35 15.57 10.06
CA GLU A 284 15.42 16.45 10.52
C GLU A 284 15.57 17.70 9.65
N LYS A 285 15.48 17.55 8.32
CA LYS A 285 15.48 18.70 7.40
C LYS A 285 14.26 19.59 7.65
N TRP A 286 13.07 18.99 7.67
CA TRP A 286 11.82 19.71 7.87
C TRP A 286 11.79 20.43 9.23
N LEU A 287 12.30 19.85 10.31
CA LEU A 287 12.35 20.53 11.61
C LEU A 287 13.30 21.73 11.66
N LYS A 288 14.28 21.82 10.74
CA LYS A 288 15.18 22.98 10.64
C LYS A 288 14.55 24.15 9.89
N GLU A 289 13.62 23.88 8.97
CA GLU A 289 12.94 24.92 8.18
C GLU A 289 12.11 25.89 9.04
N SER A 290 11.65 25.49 10.23
CA SER A 290 10.95 26.40 11.16
C SER A 290 11.87 27.38 11.88
N ARG A 291 13.19 27.25 11.72
CA ARG A 291 14.20 28.12 12.33
C ARG A 291 14.81 29.10 11.33
N SER A 292 14.39 29.02 10.07
CA SER A 292 14.82 29.90 8.97
C SER A 292 13.76 30.98 8.76
#